data_AF-A0A7C6THZ4-F1
#
_entry.id   AF-A0A7C6THZ4-F1
#
_cell.length_a   1.000
_cell.length_b   1.000
_cell.length_c   1.000
_cell.angle_alpha   90.00
_cell.angle_beta   90.00
_cell.angle_gamma   90.00
#
_symmetry.space_group_name_H-M   'P 1'
#
loop_
_entity.id
_entity.type
_entity.pdbx_description
1 polymer ?
#
loop_
_entity_poly.entity_id
_entity_poly.type
_entity_poly.pdbx_seq_one_letter_code
_entity_poly.pdbx_strand_id
1 'polypeptide(L)'
;MTERSPEERRLPPLPIVIRPEAPADYHAIAEMTALAHNTEMEVGLLIASLRQHRAFDPELALVAEWEGRPVGHALFLPLEVLIGGERVPAVTLWVL
;
A
#
# COMPACT_ATOMS: atom_id res chain seq x y z
N MET A 1 -26.44 23.52 9.00
CA MET A 1 -25.46 22.41 8.93
C MET A 1 -24.10 23.07 8.93
N THR A 2 -23.49 23.21 10.12
CA THR A 2 -22.28 24.02 10.31
C THR A 2 -21.06 23.24 9.83
N GLU A 3 -20.37 23.74 8.80
CA GLU A 3 -19.08 23.20 8.37
C GLU A 3 -18.07 23.38 9.52
N ARG A 4 -17.44 22.29 9.95
CA ARG A 4 -16.38 22.32 10.97
C ARG A 4 -15.10 22.92 10.40
N SER A 5 -14.40 23.70 11.22
CA SER A 5 -13.15 24.40 10.86
C SER A 5 -12.06 23.41 10.40
N PRO A 6 -11.15 23.78 9.47
CA PRO A 6 -10.07 22.92 8.98
C PRO A 6 -9.19 22.32 10.09
N GLU A 7 -9.08 23.00 11.23
CA GLU A 7 -8.27 22.58 12.38
C GLU A 7 -8.96 21.49 13.22
N GLU A 8 -10.30 21.47 13.26
CA GLU A 8 -11.10 20.48 14.01
C GLU A 8 -11.13 19.09 13.32
N ARG A 9 -10.67 19.01 12.07
CA ARG A 9 -10.57 17.77 11.29
C ARG A 9 -9.25 17.02 11.49
N ARG A 10 -8.28 17.59 12.19
CA ARG A 10 -7.03 16.89 12.53
C ARG A 10 -7.28 16.02 13.74
N LEU A 11 -7.68 14.78 13.49
CA LEU A 11 -7.51 13.71 14.48
C LEU A 11 -6.04 13.76 14.96
N PRO A 12 -5.78 13.59 16.27
CA PRO A 12 -4.41 13.45 16.74
C PRO A 12 -3.73 12.34 15.94
N PRO A 13 -2.44 12.47 15.58
CA PRO A 13 -1.76 11.44 14.82
C PRO A 13 -1.86 10.12 15.59
N LEU A 14 -2.52 9.14 14.97
CA LEU A 14 -2.54 7.79 15.51
C LEU A 14 -1.09 7.30 15.56
N PRO A 15 -0.70 6.53 16.60
CA PRO A 15 0.63 5.95 16.69
C PRO A 15 0.78 4.82 15.67
N ILE A 16 0.90 5.20 14.39
CA ILE A 16 1.07 4.29 13.27
C ILE A 16 2.56 3.93 13.14
N VAL A 17 2.85 2.64 13.07
CA VAL A 17 4.18 2.13 12.74
C VAL A 17 4.20 1.74 11.27
N ILE A 18 5.14 2.27 10.49
CA ILE A 18 5.36 1.85 9.11
C ILE A 18 6.50 0.85 9.10
N ARG A 19 6.27 -0.31 8.50
CA ARG A 19 7.28 -1.38 8.38
C ARG A 19 7.09 -2.17 7.08
N PRO A 20 8.10 -2.95 6.64
CA PRO A 20 7.91 -3.95 5.63
C PRO A 20 6.77 -4.91 5.97
N GLU A 21 6.03 -5.35 4.95
CA GLU A 21 5.05 -6.42 5.09
C GLU A 21 5.76 -7.75 5.41
N ALA A 22 5.09 -8.58 6.19
CA ALA A 22 5.49 -9.96 6.44
C ALA A 22 4.42 -10.90 5.87
N PRO A 23 4.74 -12.19 5.62
CA PRO A 23 3.75 -13.18 5.18
C PRO A 23 2.52 -13.28 6.10
N ALA A 24 2.67 -12.98 7.39
CA ALA A 24 1.58 -12.94 8.35
C ALA A 24 0.55 -11.82 8.06
N ASP A 25 0.95 -10.75 7.36
CA ASP A 25 0.07 -9.63 7.02
C ASP A 25 -0.78 -9.92 5.76
N TYR A 26 -0.43 -10.92 4.95
CA TYR A 26 -1.05 -11.12 3.62
C TYR A 26 -2.57 -11.28 3.67
N HIS A 27 -3.10 -11.96 4.69
CA HIS A 27 -4.54 -12.10 4.87
C HIS A 27 -5.20 -10.74 5.16
N ALA A 28 -4.66 -9.98 6.12
CA ALA A 28 -5.18 -8.67 6.49
C ALA A 28 -5.09 -7.67 5.33
N ILE A 29 -4.00 -7.71 4.56
CA ILE A 29 -3.83 -6.92 3.34
C ILE A 29 -4.93 -7.29 2.34
N ALA A 30 -5.14 -8.58 2.04
CA ALA A 30 -6.15 -9.01 1.07
C ALA A 30 -7.57 -8.59 1.48
N GLU A 31 -7.92 -8.72 2.75
CA GLU A 31 -9.21 -8.29 3.29
C GLU A 31 -9.40 -6.77 3.16
N MET A 32 -8.43 -5.99 3.62
CA MET A 32 -8.45 -4.53 3.52
C MET A 32 -8.51 -4.06 2.05
N THR A 33 -7.77 -4.72 1.16
CA THR A 33 -7.80 -4.49 -0.30
C THR A 33 -9.21 -4.61 -0.85
N ALA A 34 -9.88 -5.73 -0.52
CA ALA A 34 -11.19 -6.04 -1.03
C ALA A 34 -12.22 -5.00 -0.56
N LEU A 35 -12.15 -4.63 0.72
CA LEU A 35 -12.98 -3.59 1.33
C LEU A 35 -12.75 -2.21 0.68
N ALA A 36 -11.50 -1.82 0.46
CA ALA A 36 -11.16 -0.50 -0.09
C ALA A 36 -11.60 -0.33 -1.55
N HIS A 37 -11.52 -1.39 -2.36
CA HIS A 37 -11.85 -1.32 -3.79
C HIS A 37 -13.27 -1.77 -4.14
N ASN A 38 -14.07 -2.25 -3.17
CA ASN A 38 -15.37 -2.86 -3.43
C ASN A 38 -15.28 -3.98 -4.49
N THR A 39 -14.20 -4.75 -4.45
CA THR A 39 -13.94 -5.89 -5.33
C THR A 39 -13.68 -7.11 -4.46
N GLU A 40 -14.21 -8.28 -4.82
CA GLU A 40 -14.11 -9.44 -3.91
C GLU A 40 -12.72 -10.09 -3.92
N MET A 41 -11.96 -10.07 -5.03
CA MET A 41 -10.75 -10.90 -5.11
C MET A 41 -9.66 -10.44 -6.11
N GLU A 42 -10.03 -9.71 -7.16
CA GLU A 42 -9.11 -9.40 -8.27
C GLU A 42 -7.89 -8.59 -7.84
N VAL A 43 -8.08 -7.58 -6.99
CA VAL A 43 -6.98 -6.72 -6.54
C VAL A 43 -6.05 -7.48 -5.57
N GLY A 44 -6.59 -8.36 -4.74
CA GLY A 44 -5.78 -9.23 -3.88
C GLY A 44 -4.90 -10.19 -4.68
N LEU A 45 -5.44 -10.76 -5.77
CA LEU A 45 -4.70 -11.61 -6.70
C LEU A 45 -3.60 -10.84 -7.44
N LEU A 46 -3.85 -9.58 -7.81
CA LEU A 46 -2.85 -8.71 -8.41
C LEU A 46 -1.68 -8.49 -7.44
N ILE A 47 -1.95 -8.11 -6.19
CA ILE A 47 -0.92 -7.91 -5.17
C ILE A 47 -0.13 -9.20 -4.95
N ALA A 48 -0.80 -10.36 -4.85
CA ALA A 48 -0.14 -11.64 -4.75
C ALA A 48 0.77 -11.95 -5.97
N SER A 49 0.34 -11.57 -7.17
CA SER A 49 1.13 -11.72 -8.40
C SER A 49 2.34 -10.79 -8.43
N LEU A 50 2.21 -9.55 -7.94
CA LEU A 50 3.31 -8.59 -7.85
C LEU A 50 4.44 -9.09 -6.94
N ARG A 51 4.12 -9.82 -5.85
CA ARG A 51 5.13 -10.46 -4.99
C ARG A 51 5.95 -11.55 -5.69
N GLN A 52 5.43 -12.10 -6.79
CA GLN A 52 6.15 -13.09 -7.62
C GLN A 52 6.97 -12.43 -8.73
N HIS A 53 6.87 -11.11 -8.90
CA HIS A 53 7.61 -10.40 -9.93
C HIS A 53 9.11 -10.39 -9.61
N ARG A 54 9.97 -10.53 -10.62
CA ARG A 54 11.44 -10.58 -10.45
C ARG A 54 12.01 -9.33 -9.77
N ALA A 55 11.39 -8.18 -10.01
CA ALA A 55 11.80 -6.91 -9.43
C ALA A 55 11.15 -6.62 -8.05
N PHE A 56 10.39 -7.57 -7.50
CA PHE A 56 9.80 -7.42 -6.17
C PHE A 56 10.89 -7.30 -5.11
N ASP A 57 10.78 -6.26 -4.29
CA ASP A 57 11.64 -6.01 -3.15
C ASP A 57 10.76 -5.96 -1.88
N PRO A 58 10.91 -6.90 -0.94
CA PRO A 58 10.09 -6.93 0.27
C PRO A 58 10.30 -5.71 1.17
N GLU A 59 11.44 -5.02 1.09
CA GLU A 59 11.67 -3.78 1.85
C GLU A 59 10.84 -2.60 1.29
N LEU A 60 10.34 -2.73 0.07
CA LEU A 60 9.50 -1.76 -0.64
C LEU A 60 8.01 -2.12 -0.62
N ALA A 61 7.63 -3.19 0.06
CA ALA A 61 6.23 -3.50 0.34
C ALA A 61 5.94 -3.15 1.79
N LEU A 62 5.16 -2.11 2.04
CA LEU A 62 4.98 -1.50 3.35
C LEU A 62 3.58 -1.72 3.89
N VAL A 63 3.48 -1.93 5.19
CA VAL A 63 2.23 -1.86 5.94
C VAL A 63 2.29 -0.71 6.94
N ALA A 64 1.16 -0.03 7.08
CA ALA A 64 0.88 0.83 8.23
C ALA A 64 0.22 -0.04 9.30
N GLU A 65 0.82 -0.10 10.49
CA GLU A 65 0.31 -0.86 11.63
C GLU A 65 -0.22 0.06 12.71
N TRP A 66 -1.43 -0.23 13.21
CA TRP A 66 -2.03 0.42 14.36
C TRP A 66 -2.53 -0.64 15.34
N GLU A 67 -2.09 -0.57 16.60
CA GLU A 67 -2.44 -1.55 17.65
C GLU A 67 -2.22 -3.02 17.23
N GLY A 68 -1.11 -3.30 16.55
CA GLY A 68 -0.78 -4.65 16.09
C GLY A 68 -1.57 -5.12 14.85
N ARG A 69 -2.35 -4.23 14.21
CA ARG A 69 -3.15 -4.56 13.02
C ARG A 69 -2.71 -3.74 11.82
N PRO A 70 -2.51 -4.36 10.65
CA PRO A 70 -2.38 -3.63 9.40
C PRO A 70 -3.63 -2.79 9.11
N VAL A 71 -3.45 -1.50 8.87
CA VAL A 71 -4.50 -0.51 8.56
C VAL A 71 -4.24 0.25 7.26
N GLY A 72 -3.15 -0.07 6.57
CA GLY A 72 -2.81 0.48 5.27
C GLY A 72 -1.70 -0.34 4.62
N HIS A 73 -1.63 -0.30 3.30
CA HIS A 73 -0.65 -1.05 2.52
C HIS A 73 -0.21 -0.26 1.29
N ALA A 74 1.08 -0.27 1.02
CA ALA A 74 1.66 0.30 -0.18
C ALA A 74 2.72 -0.64 -0.74
N LEU A 75 2.60 -1.04 -2.00
CA LEU A 75 3.59 -1.85 -2.69
C LEU A 75 4.29 -0.99 -3.74
N PHE A 76 5.60 -0.88 -3.61
CA PHE A 76 6.46 -0.19 -4.55
C PHE A 76 7.23 -1.23 -5.36
N LEU A 77 7.11 -1.17 -6.69
CA LEU A 77 7.84 -2.05 -7.59
C LEU A 77 8.87 -1.22 -8.38
N PRO A 78 10.18 -1.46 -8.20
CA PRO A 78 11.21 -0.88 -9.04
C PRO A 78 11.10 -1.33 -10.50
N LEU A 79 11.28 -0.40 -11.44
CA LEU A 79 11.40 -0.70 -12.87
C LEU A 79 12.19 0.39 -13.61
N GLU A 80 12.53 0.12 -14.86
CA GLU A 80 13.03 1.14 -15.79
C GLU A 80 11.90 1.62 -16.70
N VAL A 81 11.76 2.93 -16.85
CA VAL A 81 10.83 3.58 -17.78
C VAL A 81 11.59 4.32 -18.87
N LEU A 82 11.05 4.31 -20.09
CA LEU A 82 11.58 5.08 -21.21
C LEU A 82 10.93 6.46 -21.24
N ILE A 83 11.71 7.51 -20.96
CA ILE A 83 11.24 8.91 -20.95
C ILE A 83 12.09 9.69 -21.95
N GLY A 84 11.46 10.17 -23.03
CA GLY A 84 12.17 10.95 -24.06
C GLY A 84 13.29 10.19 -24.77
N GLY A 85 13.24 8.85 -24.82
CA GLY A 85 14.28 8.00 -25.40
C GLY A 85 15.35 7.53 -24.40
N GLU A 86 15.34 8.03 -23.17
CA GLU A 86 16.27 7.65 -22.11
C GLU A 86 15.65 6.65 -21.13
N ARG A 87 16.45 5.70 -20.65
CA ARG A 87 16.03 4.76 -19.59
C ARG A 87 16.22 5.40 -18.22
N VAL A 88 15.15 5.50 -17.45
CA VAL A 88 15.13 6.14 -16.14
C VAL A 88 14.68 5.13 -15.08
N PRO A 89 15.44 4.93 -13.98
CA PRO A 89 14.97 4.17 -12.84
C PRO A 89 13.75 4.85 -12.21
N ALA A 90 12.68 4.09 -12.00
CA ALA A 90 11.46 4.56 -11.36
C ALA A 90 10.86 3.47 -10.47
N VAL A 91 9.80 3.86 -9.79
CA VAL A 91 9.04 2.96 -8.92
C VAL A 91 7.56 3.15 -9.24
N THR A 92 6.86 2.06 -9.56
CA THR A 92 5.39 2.09 -9.61
C THR A 92 4.85 1.88 -8.21
N LEU A 93 3.85 2.68 -7.87
CA LEU A 93 3.17 2.64 -6.60
C LEU A 93 1.81 1.96 -6.78
N TRP A 94 1.53 1.00 -5.92
CA TRP A 94 0.21 0.45 -5.70
C TRP A 94 -0.24 0.78 -4.27
N VAL A 95 -1.33 1.54 -4.12
CA VAL A 95 -1.89 1.94 -2.82
C VAL A 95 -3.28 1.35 -2.68
N LEU A 96 -3.59 0.95 -1.45
CA LEU A 96 -4.93 0.72 -0.94
C LEU A 96 -5.31 1.87 0.00
#